data_AF-A0A7L3XGU9-F1
#
_entry.id   AF-A0A7L3XGU9-F1
#
_cell.length_a   1.000
_cell.length_b   1.000
_cell.length_c   1.000
_cell.angle_alpha   90.00
_cell.angle_beta   90.00
_cell.angle_gamma   90.00
#
_symmetry.space_group_name_H-M   'P 1'
#
loop_
_entity.id
_entity.type
_entity.pdbx_description
1 polymer ?
#
loop_
_entity_poly.entity_id
_entity_poly.type
_entity_poly.pdbx_seq_one_letter_code
_entity_poly.pdbx_strand_id
1 'polypeptide(L)'
;GSSLQCYSCTSQLSNSNCQKKEDCKDAQTCKTDVIRVVGLFNIISKGCDSSCEPLYQDFSVGNRNISCCSSDLCNVNAAGSVRYSYGMAAGIAASVLWPFLNNR
;
A
#
# COMPACT_ATOMS: atom_id res chain seq x y z
N GLY A 1 -2.16 -13.87 -21.23
CA GLY A 1 -2.67 -12.93 -20.22
C GLY A 1 -1.67 -12.88 -19.10
N SER A 2 -1.31 -11.69 -18.61
CA SER A 2 -0.44 -11.56 -17.45
C SER A 2 -1.19 -11.97 -16.19
N SER A 3 -0.64 -12.91 -15.44
CA SER A 3 -1.10 -13.24 -14.09
C SER A 3 -0.47 -12.24 -13.12
N LEU A 4 -1.28 -11.68 -12.23
CA LEU A 4 -0.84 -10.75 -11.18
C LEU A 4 0.10 -11.49 -10.22
N GLN A 5 1.28 -10.95 -9.95
CA GLN A 5 2.21 -11.52 -8.97
C GLN A 5 2.11 -10.79 -7.63
N CYS A 6 2.00 -11.50 -6.51
CA CYS A 6 1.91 -10.93 -5.17
C CYS A 6 2.94 -11.54 -4.21
N TYR A 7 3.20 -10.88 -3.09
CA TYR A 7 3.87 -11.50 -1.95
C TYR A 7 2.89 -12.38 -1.16
N SER A 8 3.39 -13.47 -0.62
CA SER A 8 2.63 -14.50 0.09
C SER A 8 3.35 -14.93 1.36
N CYS A 9 2.64 -14.95 2.48
CA CYS A 9 3.12 -15.53 3.72
C CYS A 9 1.98 -15.71 4.72
N THR A 10 2.19 -16.59 5.69
CA THR A 10 1.25 -16.82 6.78
C THR A 10 1.95 -16.53 8.10
N SER A 11 1.33 -15.69 8.93
CA SER A 11 1.70 -15.46 10.32
C SER A 11 3.17 -15.09 10.55
N GLN A 12 3.69 -14.14 9.76
CA GLN A 12 5.07 -13.65 9.90
C GLN A 12 5.14 -12.43 10.81
N LEU A 13 6.21 -12.35 11.61
CA LEU A 13 6.44 -11.22 12.54
C LEU A 13 7.08 -10.00 11.86
N SER A 14 7.67 -10.20 10.69
CA SER A 14 8.38 -9.15 9.96
C SER A 14 8.08 -9.22 8.48
N ASN A 15 8.13 -8.04 7.85
CA ASN A 15 7.91 -7.91 6.42
C ASN A 15 9.03 -8.54 5.58
N SER A 16 10.26 -8.59 6.13
CA SER A 16 11.41 -9.24 5.50
C SER A 16 11.21 -10.75 5.36
N ASN A 17 10.52 -11.38 6.31
CA ASN A 17 10.22 -12.80 6.27
C ASN A 17 8.99 -13.11 5.39
N CYS A 18 8.35 -12.06 4.84
CA CYS A 18 7.14 -12.14 4.04
C CYS A 18 7.39 -11.64 2.60
N GLN A 19 8.41 -12.21 1.95
CA GLN A 19 8.86 -11.86 0.60
C GLN A 19 8.75 -13.01 -0.42
N LYS A 20 8.11 -14.12 -0.06
CA LYS A 20 7.84 -15.19 -1.01
C LYS A 20 6.85 -14.68 -2.06
N LYS A 21 7.17 -14.88 -3.34
CA LYS A 21 6.31 -14.49 -4.45
C LYS A 21 5.36 -15.62 -4.83
N GLU A 22 4.14 -15.28 -5.22
CA GLU A 22 3.16 -16.20 -5.80
C GLU A 22 2.43 -15.55 -6.97
N ASP A 23 2.03 -16.36 -7.94
CA ASP A 23 1.23 -15.93 -9.08
C ASP A 23 -0.26 -16.14 -8.76
N CYS A 24 -1.05 -15.08 -8.89
CA CYS A 24 -2.47 -15.09 -8.59
C CYS A 24 -3.32 -15.61 -9.76
N LYS A 25 -4.49 -16.17 -9.44
CA LYS A 25 -5.49 -16.54 -10.45
C LYS A 25 -6.19 -15.31 -11.02
N ASP A 26 -6.92 -15.51 -12.12
CA ASP A 26 -7.75 -14.46 -12.70
C ASP A 26 -8.74 -13.88 -11.66
N ALA A 27 -8.94 -12.56 -11.72
CA ALA A 27 -9.78 -11.79 -10.81
C ALA A 27 -9.36 -11.78 -9.33
N GLN A 28 -8.15 -12.23 -8.99
CA GLN A 28 -7.59 -12.06 -7.65
C GLN A 28 -6.79 -10.76 -7.52
N THR A 29 -6.66 -10.28 -6.29
CA THR A 29 -5.88 -9.10 -5.92
C THR A 29 -4.90 -9.43 -4.80
N CYS A 30 -3.83 -8.65 -4.67
CA CYS A 30 -2.90 -8.81 -3.56
C CYS A 30 -3.56 -8.30 -2.27
N LYS A 31 -3.57 -9.15 -1.25
CA LYS A 31 -4.04 -8.87 0.10
C LYS A 31 -2.88 -8.79 1.08
N THR A 32 -3.03 -7.91 2.04
CA THR A 32 -2.19 -7.78 3.24
C THR A 32 -3.11 -7.69 4.44
N ASP A 33 -2.95 -8.58 5.41
CA ASP A 33 -3.66 -8.57 6.69
C ASP A 33 -2.63 -8.42 7.81
N VAL A 34 -2.74 -7.34 8.57
CA VAL A 34 -1.87 -7.05 9.70
C VAL A 34 -2.68 -6.98 10.98
N ILE A 35 -2.38 -7.86 11.91
CA ILE A 35 -2.96 -7.88 13.24
C ILE A 35 -1.87 -7.44 14.21
N ARG A 36 -2.09 -6.31 14.90
CA ARG A 36 -1.19 -5.77 15.90
C ARG A 36 -1.80 -6.00 17.26
N VAL A 37 -1.05 -6.61 18.17
CA VAL A 37 -1.45 -6.74 19.57
C VAL A 37 -0.60 -5.79 20.38
N VAL A 38 -1.23 -4.88 21.12
CA VAL A 38 -0.53 -3.83 21.88
C VAL A 38 0.44 -4.47 22.87
N GLY A 39 1.71 -4.07 22.82
CA GLY A 39 2.76 -4.53 23.74
C GLY A 39 3.27 -5.97 23.52
N LEU A 40 2.86 -6.66 22.46
CA LEU A 40 3.21 -8.07 22.23
C LEU A 40 3.88 -8.30 20.88
N PHE A 41 3.09 -8.44 19.80
CA PHE A 41 3.61 -8.79 18.47
C PHE A 41 2.69 -8.27 17.36
N ASN A 42 3.27 -8.11 16.17
CA ASN A 42 2.53 -7.87 14.94
C ASN A 42 2.56 -9.15 14.11
N ILE A 43 1.39 -9.60 13.64
CA ILE A 43 1.24 -10.75 12.77
C ILE A 43 0.88 -10.23 11.39
N ILE A 44 1.67 -10.63 10.39
CA ILE A 44 1.50 -10.25 8.99
C ILE A 44 1.16 -11.50 8.18
N SER A 45 0.09 -11.42 7.42
CA SER A 45 -0.29 -12.42 6.41
C SER A 45 -0.50 -11.72 5.08
N LYS A 46 0.00 -12.31 4.00
CA LYS A 46 -0.13 -11.79 2.63
C LYS A 46 -0.49 -12.91 1.68
N GLY A 47 -1.15 -12.56 0.58
CA GLY A 47 -1.38 -13.48 -0.53
C GLY A 47 -2.39 -12.94 -1.53
N CYS A 48 -2.89 -13.81 -2.40
CA CYS A 48 -3.94 -13.50 -3.37
C CYS A 48 -5.35 -13.74 -2.78
N ASP A 49 -6.27 -12.81 -2.99
CA ASP A 49 -7.67 -12.92 -2.56
C ASP A 49 -8.60 -12.32 -3.62
N SER A 50 -9.65 -13.07 -4.00
CA SER A 50 -10.67 -12.63 -4.96
C SER A 50 -11.75 -11.75 -4.32
N SER A 51 -11.83 -11.73 -3.00
CA SER A 51 -12.82 -11.01 -2.19
C SER A 51 -12.13 -10.05 -1.21
N CYS A 52 -11.00 -9.48 -1.63
CA CYS A 52 -10.24 -8.59 -0.77
C CYS A 52 -10.99 -7.27 -0.56
N GLU A 53 -11.44 -7.04 0.67
CA GLU A 53 -12.04 -5.77 1.09
C GLU A 53 -11.12 -5.07 2.10
N PRO A 54 -10.70 -3.81 1.84
CA PRO A 54 -9.94 -3.01 2.79
C PRO A 54 -10.74 -2.81 4.09
N LEU A 55 -10.08 -3.03 5.22
CA LEU A 55 -10.72 -2.96 6.52
C LEU A 55 -9.73 -2.48 7.57
N TYR A 56 -10.12 -1.46 8.33
CA TYR A 56 -9.41 -1.06 9.54
C TYR A 56 -10.33 -1.26 10.74
N GLN A 57 -9.85 -2.02 11.72
CA GLN A 57 -10.54 -2.25 12.98
C GLN A 57 -9.59 -1.98 14.13
N ASP A 58 -10.04 -1.17 15.07
CA ASP A 58 -9.32 -0.87 16.30
C ASP A 58 -10.03 -1.55 17.47
N PHE A 59 -9.24 -2.17 18.34
CA PHE A 59 -9.69 -2.89 19.52
C PHE A 59 -8.93 -2.36 20.73
N SER A 60 -9.49 -2.45 21.93
CA SER A 60 -8.81 -2.01 23.15
C SER A 60 -7.45 -2.68 23.40
N VAL A 61 -7.20 -3.84 22.78
CA VAL A 61 -6.00 -4.66 22.94
C VAL A 61 -5.13 -4.74 21.67
N GLY A 62 -5.47 -4.02 20.60
CA GLY A 62 -4.80 -4.18 19.32
C GLY A 62 -5.57 -3.59 18.15
N ASN A 63 -5.03 -3.69 16.94
CA ASN A 63 -5.74 -3.28 15.73
C ASN A 63 -5.51 -4.27 14.59
N ARG A 64 -6.47 -4.33 13.67
CA ARG A 64 -6.38 -5.12 12.44
C ARG A 64 -6.48 -4.19 11.24
N ASN A 65 -5.58 -4.37 10.27
CA ASN A 65 -5.56 -3.61 9.03
C ASN A 65 -5.44 -4.54 7.83
N ILE A 66 -6.48 -4.56 6.99
CA ILE A 66 -6.53 -5.26 5.71
C ILE A 66 -6.35 -4.24 4.59
N SER A 67 -5.44 -4.51 3.67
CA SER A 67 -5.17 -3.68 2.49
C SER A 67 -5.15 -4.53 1.22
N CYS A 68 -5.73 -4.00 0.16
CA CYS A 68 -5.93 -4.68 -1.13
C CYS A 68 -5.33 -3.85 -2.27
N CYS A 69 -4.66 -4.49 -3.23
CA CYS A 69 -4.09 -3.81 -4.39
C CYS A 69 -3.95 -4.75 -5.60
N SER A 70 -3.94 -4.19 -6.81
CA SER A 70 -4.06 -4.94 -8.08
C SER A 70 -2.89 -4.73 -9.03
N SER A 71 -1.69 -4.44 -8.51
CA SER A 71 -0.46 -4.29 -9.29
C SER A 71 0.59 -5.28 -8.83
N ASP A 72 1.50 -5.69 -9.72
CA ASP A 72 2.52 -6.67 -9.36
C ASP A 72 3.34 -6.24 -8.14
N LEU A 73 3.47 -7.15 -7.18
CA LEU A 73 4.22 -7.02 -5.93
C LEU A 73 3.80 -5.78 -5.11
N CYS A 74 2.57 -5.28 -5.28
CA CYS A 74 2.10 -4.07 -4.60
C CYS A 74 1.97 -4.22 -3.08
N ASN A 75 1.76 -5.45 -2.59
CA ASN A 75 1.69 -5.76 -1.16
C ASN A 75 3.07 -5.88 -0.51
N VAL A 76 4.05 -5.07 -0.94
CA VAL A 76 5.40 -5.06 -0.36
C VAL A 76 5.39 -4.64 1.10
N ASN A 77 4.55 -3.66 1.49
CA ASN A 77 4.52 -3.11 2.84
C ASN A 77 3.31 -3.62 3.63
N ALA A 78 3.58 -4.15 4.83
CA ALA A 78 2.54 -4.52 5.80
C ALA A 78 1.76 -3.29 6.33
N ALA A 79 2.40 -2.13 6.38
CA ALA A 79 1.76 -0.87 6.77
C ALA A 79 1.15 -0.22 5.53
N GLY A 80 -0.16 0.02 5.56
CA GLY A 80 -0.94 0.59 4.47
C GLY A 80 -0.20 1.72 3.78
N SER A 81 0.20 1.48 2.53
CA SER A 81 0.67 2.56 1.68
C SER A 81 -0.57 3.33 1.24
N VAL A 82 -0.89 4.39 1.96
CA VAL A 82 -1.63 5.50 1.36
C VAL A 82 -0.69 6.05 0.28
N ARG A 83 -0.75 5.48 -0.93
CA ARG A 83 -0.10 6.08 -2.09
C ARG A 83 -0.89 7.34 -2.40
N TYR A 84 -0.49 8.44 -1.78
CA TYR A 84 -0.86 9.77 -2.25
C TYR A 84 -0.30 9.86 -3.68
N SER A 85 -1.18 9.73 -4.67
CA SER A 85 -0.84 10.03 -6.05
C SER A 85 -0.61 11.54 -6.12
N TYR A 86 0.64 11.97 -5.94
CA TYR A 86 1.07 13.33 -6.29
C TYR A 86 1.10 13.43 -7.83
N GLY A 87 -0.08 13.37 -8.44
CA GLY A 87 -0.29 13.64 -9.85
C GLY A 87 -0.19 15.14 -10.09
N MET A 88 0.95 15.57 -10.62
CA MET A 88 1.11 16.71 -11.54
C MET A 88 0.40 18.02 -11.15
N ALA A 89 1.13 18.93 -10.49
CA ALA A 89 0.85 20.37 -10.58
C ALA A 89 2.13 21.11 -11.04
N ALA A 90 2.61 20.77 -12.22
CA ALA A 90 3.57 21.60 -12.95
C ALA A 90 2.77 22.57 -13.83
N GLY A 91 2.40 23.72 -13.27
CA GLY A 91 1.79 24.84 -13.98
C GLY A 91 2.64 26.09 -13.79
N ILE A 92 3.28 26.53 -14.86
CA ILE A 92 4.21 27.67 -14.90
C ILE A 92 3.46 28.97 -14.56
N ALA A 93 3.83 29.64 -13.48
CA ALA A 93 3.47 31.05 -13.24
C ALA A 93 4.70 31.93 -13.50
N ALA A 94 5.12 32.04 -14.76
CA ALA A 94 6.18 32.93 -15.21
C ALA A 94 5.57 34.13 -15.95
N SER A 95 4.98 35.10 -15.25
CA SER A 95 4.52 36.35 -15.89
C SER A 95 4.08 37.47 -14.92
N VAL A 96 4.81 37.75 -13.84
CA VAL A 96 4.51 38.94 -12.99
C VAL A 96 5.68 39.86 -12.65
N LEU A 97 6.88 39.69 -13.23
CA LEU A 97 8.03 40.57 -12.93
C LEU A 97 8.32 41.64 -13.98
N TRP A 98 7.52 41.78 -15.04
CA TRP A 98 7.77 42.80 -16.07
C TRP A 98 7.46 44.27 -15.72
N PRO A 99 6.54 44.64 -14.80
CA PRO A 99 6.25 46.06 -14.61
C PRO A 99 7.24 46.81 -13.69
N PHE A 100 8.14 46.14 -12.98
CA PHE A 100 9.07 46.79 -12.03
C PHE A 100 10.48 47.08 -12.57
N LEU A 101 10.85 46.53 -13.72
CA LEU A 101 12.20 46.70 -14.29
C LEU A 101 12.32 47.81 -15.34
N ASN A 102 11.22 48.54 -15.65
CA ASN A 102 11.25 49.63 -16.63
C ASN A 102 10.87 50.99 -16.04
N ASN A 103 11.05 51.20 -14.73
CA ASN A 103 10.90 52.54 -14.17
C ASN A 103 11.92 52.82 -13.06
N ARG A 104 13.20 52.94 -13.46
CA ARG A 104 14.16 53.87 -12.85
C ARG A 104 15.37 54.05 -13.75
#